data_AF-A0A5B8CR34-F1
#
_entry.id   AF-A0A5B8CR34-F1
#
_cell.length_a   1.000
_cell.length_b   1.000
_cell.length_c   1.000
_cell.angle_alpha   90.00
_cell.angle_beta   90.00
_cell.angle_gamma   90.00
#
_symmetry.space_group_name_H-M   'P 1'
#
loop_
_entity.id
_entity.type
_entity.pdbx_description
1 polymer ?
#
loop_
_entity_poly.entity_id
_entity_poly.type
_entity_poly.pdbx_seq_one_letter_code
_entity_poly.pdbx_strand_id
1 'polypeptide(L)'
;MRAQAWLNGVMAVALLSLSSAALAGATPSKLPEDEQGFVKAVGKLNRSQLVALLGEPAHAEDVKLKDSGRVVASIWHYHNINKDAAGAYYPTTELDLIDDQVSVVVFLNNDGSDASTGQSYEVQPNPADL
;
A
#
# COMPACT_ATOMS: atom_id res chain seq x y z
N MET A 1 -3.65 41.99 -60.66
CA MET A 1 -3.28 42.65 -59.38
C MET A 1 -4.49 42.64 -58.46
N ARG A 2 -4.26 42.39 -57.14
CA ARG A 2 -5.17 42.47 -55.98
C ARG A 2 -6.12 41.29 -55.74
N ALA A 3 -6.39 40.81 -54.52
CA ALA A 3 -5.69 40.68 -53.24
C ALA A 3 -6.57 39.71 -52.43
N GLN A 4 -6.03 38.57 -51.95
CA GLN A 4 -6.77 37.62 -51.11
C GLN A 4 -6.82 38.13 -49.66
N ALA A 5 -8.02 38.42 -49.18
CA ALA A 5 -8.28 38.72 -47.77
C ALA A 5 -8.37 37.41 -46.98
N TRP A 6 -7.50 37.25 -45.99
CA TRP A 6 -7.56 36.22 -44.98
C TRP A 6 -8.48 36.70 -43.85
N LEU A 7 -9.52 35.92 -43.48
CA LEU A 7 -10.25 36.13 -42.24
C LEU A 7 -9.77 35.13 -41.19
N ASN A 8 -9.19 35.68 -40.13
CA ASN A 8 -8.83 34.98 -38.90
C ASN A 8 -10.10 34.61 -38.12
N GLY A 9 -10.28 33.32 -37.82
CA GLY A 9 -11.26 32.84 -36.85
C GLY A 9 -10.54 32.13 -35.71
N VAL A 10 -10.46 32.78 -34.54
CA VAL A 10 -10.00 32.14 -33.31
C VAL A 10 -11.22 31.98 -32.41
N MET A 11 -11.79 30.77 -32.36
CA MET A 11 -12.73 30.40 -31.29
C MET A 11 -11.91 29.88 -30.10
N ALA A 12 -11.88 30.65 -29.02
CA ALA A 12 -11.38 30.18 -27.73
C ALA A 12 -12.52 29.48 -26.99
N VAL A 13 -12.44 28.16 -26.85
CA VAL A 13 -13.28 27.39 -25.93
C VAL A 13 -12.53 27.30 -24.61
N ALA A 14 -12.98 28.04 -23.59
CA ALA A 14 -12.47 27.94 -22.24
C ALA A 14 -13.15 26.77 -21.52
N LEU A 15 -12.47 25.62 -21.47
CA LEU A 15 -12.85 24.48 -20.61
C LEU A 15 -12.40 24.79 -19.19
N LEU A 16 -13.35 25.11 -18.31
CA LEU A 16 -13.14 25.18 -16.86
C LEU A 16 -12.97 23.74 -16.33
N SER A 17 -11.73 23.27 -16.27
CA SER A 17 -11.38 22.06 -15.53
C SER A 17 -11.52 22.34 -14.03
N LEU A 18 -12.58 21.82 -13.42
CA LEU A 18 -12.66 21.67 -11.97
C LEU A 18 -11.61 20.65 -11.53
N SER A 19 -10.46 21.14 -11.09
CA SER A 19 -9.48 20.32 -10.38
C SER A 19 -10.03 20.02 -8.99
N SER A 20 -10.61 18.84 -8.81
CA SER A 20 -10.82 18.26 -7.48
C SER A 20 -9.45 18.04 -6.86
N ALA A 21 -9.03 18.97 -5.99
CA ALA A 21 -7.92 18.73 -5.08
C ALA A 21 -8.39 17.65 -4.09
N ALA A 22 -8.12 16.39 -4.43
CA ALA A 22 -8.18 15.31 -3.47
C ALA A 22 -7.23 15.67 -2.33
N LEU A 23 -7.75 15.64 -1.10
CA LEU A 23 -7.02 15.90 0.13
C LEU A 23 -5.92 14.85 0.27
N ALA A 24 -4.74 15.12 -0.29
CA ALA A 24 -3.55 14.32 -0.05
C ALA A 24 -3.12 14.56 1.40
N GLY A 25 -3.72 13.80 2.33
CA GLY A 25 -3.09 13.59 3.62
C GLY A 25 -1.67 13.11 3.36
N ALA A 26 -0.68 13.77 3.98
CA ALA A 26 0.73 13.48 3.74
C ALA A 26 1.01 12.00 3.99
N THR A 27 1.12 11.21 2.93
CA THR A 27 1.64 9.85 3.00
C THR A 27 3.09 9.96 3.42
N PRO A 28 3.51 9.35 4.54
CA PRO A 28 4.91 9.41 4.96
C PRO A 28 5.78 8.85 3.83
N SER A 29 6.85 9.57 3.46
CA SER A 29 7.74 9.14 2.37
C SER A 29 8.52 7.85 2.70
N LYS A 30 8.47 7.40 3.95
CA LYS A 30 9.05 6.14 4.44
C LYS A 30 8.29 5.66 5.69
N LEU A 31 8.03 4.37 5.79
CA LEU A 31 7.44 3.75 6.98
C LEU A 31 8.47 3.60 8.11
N PRO A 32 8.05 3.61 9.39
CA PRO A 32 8.93 3.27 10.51
C PRO A 32 9.51 1.86 10.34
N GLU A 33 10.77 1.67 10.73
CA GLU A 33 11.42 0.35 10.66
C GLU A 33 11.26 -0.44 11.96
N ASP A 34 10.97 0.21 13.08
CA ASP A 34 10.70 -0.46 14.35
C ASP A 34 9.34 -1.15 14.37
N GLU A 35 9.23 -2.26 15.10
CA GLU A 35 8.05 -3.13 15.09
C GLU A 35 6.74 -2.39 15.37
N GLN A 36 6.69 -1.64 16.48
CA GLN A 36 5.45 -0.99 16.93
C GLN A 36 5.05 0.18 16.02
N GLY A 37 6.03 0.98 15.60
CA GLY A 37 5.83 2.06 14.65
C GLY A 37 5.30 1.54 13.32
N PHE A 38 5.87 0.44 12.84
CA PHE A 38 5.47 -0.19 11.58
C PHE A 38 4.06 -0.77 11.66
N VAL A 39 3.76 -1.61 12.66
CA VAL A 39 2.43 -2.21 12.90
C VAL A 39 1.34 -1.13 12.91
N LYS A 40 1.56 -0.04 13.66
CA LYS A 40 0.61 1.08 13.75
C LYS A 40 0.43 1.84 12.43
N ALA A 41 1.50 1.93 11.62
CA ALA A 41 1.45 2.63 10.35
C ALA A 41 0.73 1.80 9.29
N VAL A 42 1.09 0.52 9.13
CA VAL A 42 0.51 -0.36 8.10
C VAL A 42 -0.97 -0.66 8.34
N GLY A 43 -1.42 -0.68 9.60
CA GLY A 43 -2.84 -0.85 9.93
C GLY A 43 -3.78 0.25 9.46
N LYS A 44 -3.25 1.33 8.87
CA LYS A 44 -4.03 2.43 8.29
C LYS A 44 -3.98 2.46 6.76
N LEU A 45 -3.29 1.50 6.17
CA LEU A 45 -3.00 1.46 4.74
C LEU A 45 -3.81 0.36 4.07
N ASN A 46 -4.24 0.65 2.85
CA ASN A 46 -4.75 -0.36 1.95
C ASN A 46 -3.65 -0.96 1.06
N ARG A 47 -3.96 -2.02 0.28
CA ARG A 47 -2.98 -2.69 -0.59
C ARG A 47 -2.26 -1.74 -1.53
N SER A 48 -3.01 -0.84 -2.17
CA SER A 48 -2.42 0.10 -3.14
C SER A 48 -1.43 1.07 -2.49
N GLN A 49 -1.72 1.50 -1.25
CA GLN A 49 -0.83 2.36 -0.48
C GLN A 49 0.39 1.60 0.05
N LEU A 50 0.22 0.34 0.45
CA LEU A 50 1.34 -0.54 0.82
C LEU A 50 2.30 -0.69 -0.36
N VAL A 51 1.80 -1.04 -1.55
CA VAL A 51 2.64 -1.20 -2.75
C VAL A 51 3.33 0.12 -3.12
N ALA A 52 2.64 1.26 -3.00
CA ALA A 52 3.24 2.56 -3.27
C ALA A 52 4.38 2.93 -2.31
N LEU A 53 4.35 2.44 -1.07
CA LEU A 53 5.32 2.78 -0.02
C LEU A 53 6.45 1.73 0.13
N LEU A 54 6.12 0.46 -0.04
CA LEU A 54 7.02 -0.68 0.18
C LEU A 54 7.50 -1.32 -1.13
N GLY A 55 6.85 -1.02 -2.26
CA GLY A 55 6.99 -1.77 -3.50
C GLY A 55 6.13 -3.03 -3.51
N GLU A 56 6.24 -3.84 -4.56
CA GLU A 56 5.60 -5.16 -4.62
C GLU A 56 6.19 -6.11 -3.56
N PRO A 57 5.38 -6.99 -2.96
CA PRO A 57 5.91 -8.01 -2.05
C PRO A 57 6.85 -8.97 -2.80
N ALA A 58 7.85 -9.48 -2.09
CA ALA A 58 8.76 -10.49 -2.65
C ALA A 58 8.04 -11.81 -2.92
N HIS A 59 7.02 -12.12 -2.11
CA HIS A 59 6.14 -13.26 -2.26
C HIS A 59 4.72 -12.89 -1.84
N ALA A 60 3.72 -13.42 -2.55
CA ALA A 60 2.31 -13.20 -2.25
C ALA A 60 1.50 -14.48 -2.46
N GLU A 61 0.75 -14.90 -1.45
CA GLU A 61 -0.19 -16.00 -1.52
C GLU A 61 -1.62 -15.47 -1.42
N ASP A 62 -2.45 -15.71 -2.42
CA ASP A 62 -3.82 -15.18 -2.49
C ASP A 62 -4.87 -16.26 -2.22
N VAL A 63 -5.85 -15.91 -1.38
CA VAL A 63 -7.10 -16.66 -1.23
C VAL A 63 -8.18 -16.00 -2.09
N LYS A 64 -8.73 -16.75 -3.05
CA LYS A 64 -9.71 -16.25 -4.01
C LYS A 64 -11.06 -16.93 -3.86
N LEU A 65 -12.14 -16.16 -4.00
CA LEU A 65 -13.50 -16.71 -4.10
C LEU A 65 -13.66 -17.47 -5.42
N LYS A 66 -14.24 -18.67 -5.36
CA LYS A 66 -14.36 -19.56 -6.52
C LYS A 66 -15.25 -19.02 -7.65
N ASP A 67 -16.25 -18.23 -7.30
CA ASP A 67 -17.29 -17.73 -8.20
C ASP A 67 -16.87 -16.46 -8.97
N SER A 68 -16.13 -15.59 -8.31
CA SER A 68 -15.75 -14.27 -8.80
C SER A 68 -14.26 -14.13 -9.10
N GLY A 69 -13.42 -15.03 -8.56
CA GLY A 69 -11.97 -14.90 -8.58
C GLY A 69 -11.43 -13.76 -7.71
N ARG A 70 -12.30 -13.06 -6.97
CA ARG A 70 -11.93 -11.94 -6.10
C ARG A 70 -11.02 -12.44 -4.97
N VAL A 71 -9.88 -11.77 -4.77
CA VAL A 71 -8.99 -11.99 -3.63
C VAL A 71 -9.66 -11.46 -2.37
N VAL A 72 -9.77 -12.30 -1.33
CA VAL A 72 -10.40 -11.96 -0.04
C VAL A 72 -9.42 -12.05 1.13
N ALA A 73 -8.30 -12.71 0.94
CA ALA A 73 -7.17 -12.64 1.86
C ALA A 73 -5.86 -12.82 1.07
N SER A 74 -4.78 -12.25 1.58
CA SER A 74 -3.44 -12.53 1.06
C SER A 74 -2.42 -12.59 2.18
N ILE A 75 -1.39 -13.40 2.02
CA ILE A 75 -0.18 -13.37 2.84
C ILE A 75 0.92 -12.75 1.98
N TRP A 76 1.51 -11.65 2.44
CA TRP A 76 2.55 -10.92 1.71
C TRP A 76 3.86 -10.91 2.49
N HIS A 77 4.97 -11.24 1.83
CA HIS A 77 6.31 -11.20 2.42
C HIS A 77 7.14 -10.07 1.85
N TYR A 78 7.77 -9.32 2.75
CA TYR A 78 8.79 -8.34 2.46
C TYR A 78 10.08 -8.71 3.18
N HIS A 79 11.23 -8.39 2.59
CA HIS A 79 12.51 -8.76 3.17
C HIS A 79 13.30 -7.55 3.63
N ASN A 80 13.89 -7.64 4.83
CA ASN A 80 14.81 -6.65 5.40
C ASN A 80 14.25 -5.22 5.45
N ILE A 81 12.95 -5.08 5.77
CA ILE A 81 12.29 -3.77 5.88
C ILE A 81 12.12 -3.31 7.33
N ASN A 82 12.18 -4.22 8.30
CA ASN A 82 11.97 -3.92 9.72
C ASN A 82 13.13 -4.42 10.58
N LYS A 83 13.33 -3.76 11.72
CA LYS A 83 14.41 -4.04 12.68
C LYS A 83 13.87 -4.45 14.04
N ASP A 84 14.61 -5.34 14.69
CA ASP A 84 14.43 -5.67 16.10
C ASP A 84 14.95 -4.55 17.02
N ALA A 85 14.79 -4.75 18.33
CA ALA A 85 15.25 -3.80 19.36
C ALA A 85 16.79 -3.63 19.41
N ALA A 86 17.56 -4.58 18.87
CA ALA A 86 19.01 -4.50 18.73
C ALA A 86 19.44 -3.79 17.43
N GLY A 87 18.50 -3.47 16.54
CA GLY A 87 18.73 -2.82 15.25
C GLY A 87 19.08 -3.79 14.11
N ALA A 88 19.00 -5.10 14.33
CA ALA A 88 19.19 -6.10 13.29
C ALA A 88 17.91 -6.20 12.45
N TYR A 89 18.06 -6.35 11.13
CA TYR A 89 16.91 -6.55 10.26
C TYR A 89 16.32 -7.93 10.44
N TYR A 90 14.99 -7.99 10.48
CA TYR A 90 14.26 -9.22 10.24
C TYR A 90 14.44 -9.65 8.78
N PRO A 91 14.88 -10.88 8.51
CA PRO A 91 14.96 -11.40 7.15
C PRO A 91 13.62 -11.33 6.41
N THR A 92 12.50 -11.56 7.12
CA THR A 92 11.16 -11.47 6.54
C THR A 92 10.18 -10.77 7.48
N THR A 93 9.36 -9.91 6.90
CA THR A 93 8.16 -9.34 7.50
C THR A 93 6.97 -9.80 6.69
N GLU A 94 6.06 -10.51 7.36
CA GLU A 94 4.82 -11.00 6.80
C GLU A 94 3.67 -10.04 7.15
N LEU A 95 2.85 -9.74 6.15
CA LEU A 95 1.59 -9.03 6.31
C LEU A 95 0.46 -9.98 5.92
N ASP A 96 -0.42 -10.30 6.85
CA ASP A 96 -1.68 -10.98 6.53
C ASP A 96 -2.74 -9.92 6.26
N LEU A 97 -3.29 -9.95 5.06
CA LEU A 97 -4.32 -9.03 4.60
C LEU A 97 -5.66 -9.74 4.52
N ILE A 98 -6.70 -9.10 5.05
CA ILE A 98 -8.11 -9.48 4.85
C ILE A 98 -8.78 -8.39 4.04
N ASP A 99 -9.44 -8.77 2.95
CA ASP A 99 -9.85 -7.89 1.87
C ASP A 99 -8.69 -6.95 1.46
N ASP A 100 -8.76 -5.67 1.81
CA ASP A 100 -7.80 -4.64 1.40
C ASP A 100 -6.97 -4.08 2.57
N GLN A 101 -7.10 -4.61 3.78
CA GLN A 101 -6.43 -4.10 4.99
C GLN A 101 -5.51 -5.14 5.64
N VAL A 102 -4.47 -4.68 6.31
CA VAL A 102 -3.59 -5.54 7.13
C VAL A 102 -4.32 -5.93 8.42
N SER A 103 -4.39 -7.23 8.68
CA SER A 103 -4.97 -7.80 9.90
C SER A 103 -3.91 -8.29 10.88
N VAL A 104 -2.78 -8.82 10.39
CA VAL A 104 -1.68 -9.32 11.22
C VAL A 104 -0.35 -8.92 10.60
N VAL A 105 0.63 -8.63 11.45
CA VAL A 105 2.03 -8.46 11.06
C VAL A 105 2.86 -9.50 11.81
N VAL A 106 3.73 -10.21 11.10
CA VAL A 106 4.68 -11.16 11.72
C VAL A 106 6.10 -10.80 11.33
N PHE A 107 6.97 -10.66 12.33
CA PHE A 107 8.41 -10.48 12.12
C PHE A 107 9.11 -11.82 12.28
N LEU A 108 9.75 -12.29 11.21
CA LEU A 108 10.32 -13.63 11.10
C LEU A 108 11.85 -13.56 11.09
N ASN A 109 12.47 -14.48 11.84
CA ASN A 109 13.92 -14.67 11.85
C ASN A 109 14.39 -15.71 10.81
N ASN A 110 13.59 -15.90 9.76
CA ASN A 110 13.85 -16.82 8.64
C ASN A 110 13.33 -16.20 7.32
N ASP A 111 13.47 -16.94 6.24
CA ASP A 111 13.11 -16.53 4.88
C ASP A 111 11.60 -16.55 4.55
N GLY A 112 10.73 -16.73 5.54
CA GLY A 112 9.28 -16.88 5.33
C GLY A 112 8.81 -18.34 5.29
N SER A 113 9.71 -19.32 5.41
CA SER A 113 9.38 -20.75 5.33
C SER A 113 8.69 -21.33 6.57
N ASP A 114 8.78 -20.66 7.73
CA ASP A 114 8.15 -21.11 8.97
C ASP A 114 7.66 -19.94 9.84
N ALA A 115 6.36 -19.66 9.75
CA ALA A 115 5.69 -18.60 10.51
C ALA A 115 5.64 -18.86 12.03
N SER A 116 5.86 -20.09 12.50
CA SER A 116 5.72 -20.44 13.93
C SER A 116 6.82 -19.87 14.84
N THR A 117 7.88 -19.33 14.23
CA THR A 117 9.06 -18.79 14.92
C THR A 117 9.05 -17.26 15.03
N GLY A 118 8.01 -16.60 14.52
CA GLY A 118 7.90 -15.14 14.44
C GLY A 118 7.31 -14.46 15.66
N GLN A 119 7.55 -13.14 15.75
CA GLN A 119 6.81 -12.25 16.65
C GLN A 119 5.58 -11.72 15.90
N SER A 120 4.38 -12.07 16.37
CA SER A 120 3.12 -11.74 15.72
C SER A 120 2.38 -10.62 16.46
N TYR A 121 1.79 -9.71 15.69
CA TYR A 121 1.03 -8.57 16.16
C TYR A 121 -0.30 -8.50 15.41
N GLU A 122 -1.40 -8.61 16.15
CA GLU A 122 -2.73 -8.28 15.61
C GLU A 122 -2.82 -6.78 15.36
N VAL A 123 -3.27 -6.42 14.16
CA VAL A 123 -3.58 -5.05 13.81
C VAL A 123 -5.02 -4.81 14.18
N GLN A 124 -5.25 -3.96 15.17
CA GLN A 124 -6.62 -3.61 15.54
C GLN A 124 -7.29 -2.87 14.38
N PRO A 125 -8.47 -3.31 13.92
CA PRO A 125 -9.22 -2.58 12.92
C PRO A 125 -9.53 -1.19 13.47
N ASN A 126 -9.38 -0.19 12.61
CA ASN A 126 -9.77 1.16 12.96
C ASN A 126 -11.29 1.17 13.27
N PRO A 127 -11.73 1.60 14.47
CA PRO A 127 -13.16 1.57 14.82
C PRO A 127 -14.07 2.37 13.89
N ALA A 128 -13.50 3.29 13.10
CA ALA A 128 -14.23 4.05 12.09
C ALA A 128 -14.51 3.28 10.79
N ASP A 129 -13.90 2.11 10.62
CA ASP A 129 -14.06 1.23 9.45
C ASP A 129 -15.03 0.04 9.74
N LEU A 130 -15.61 -0.01 10.95
CA LEU A 130 -16.65 -0.95 11.40
C LEU A 130 -18.04 -0.29 11.40
#